data_AF-A0A0C7P7Q4-F1
#
_entry.id   AF-A0A0C7P7Q4-F1
#
_cell.length_a   1.000
_cell.length_b   1.000
_cell.length_c   1.000
_cell.angle_alpha   90.00
_cell.angle_beta   90.00
_cell.angle_gamma   90.00
#
_symmetry.space_group_name_H-M   'P 1'
#
loop_
_entity.id
_entity.type
_entity.pdbx_description
1 polymer ?
#
loop_
_entity_poly.entity_id
_entity_poly.type
_entity_poly.pdbx_seq_one_letter_code
_entity_poly.pdbx_strand_id
1 'polypeptide(L)'
;MQEKEMISDYLSSINASLAGYGGIIAQTENEQLRKTLQDMRNQDEIRQYNLFKKAKEKGYYIPAQPAAESEVSIVKQQLSQG
;
A
#
# COMPACT_ATOMS: atom_id res chain seq x y z
N MET A 1 -22.29 7.25 -3.85
CA MET A 1 -22.21 6.26 -2.76
C MET A 1 -21.69 4.92 -3.29
N GLN A 2 -22.39 4.28 -4.23
CA GLN A 2 -21.95 3.04 -4.89
C GLN A 2 -20.54 3.11 -5.51
N GLU A 3 -20.19 4.18 -6.23
CA GLU A 3 -18.84 4.29 -6.81
C GLU A 3 -17.73 4.35 -5.74
N LYS A 4 -17.99 5.05 -4.62
CA LYS A 4 -17.06 5.14 -3.50
C LYS A 4 -16.86 3.78 -2.83
N GLU A 5 -17.95 3.04 -2.62
CA GLU A 5 -17.91 1.67 -2.07
C GLU A 5 -17.15 0.73 -3.00
N MET A 6 -17.45 0.72 -4.30
CA MET A 6 -16.72 -0.09 -5.28
C MET A 6 -15.21 0.21 -5.30
N ILE A 7 -14.82 1.49 -5.23
CA ILE A 7 -13.42 1.89 -5.17
C ILE A 7 -12.78 1.44 -3.86
N SER A 8 -13.48 1.56 -2.73
CA SER A 8 -13.00 1.12 -1.43
C SER A 8 -12.81 -0.40 -1.35
N ASP A 9 -13.77 -1.17 -1.88
CA ASP A 9 -13.72 -2.63 -1.94
C ASP A 9 -12.57 -3.10 -2.84
N TYR A 10 -12.39 -2.43 -3.99
CA TYR A 10 -11.30 -2.77 -4.89
C TYR A 10 -9.93 -2.40 -4.32
N LEU A 11 -9.79 -1.25 -3.66
CA LEU A 11 -8.56 -0.89 -2.92
C LEU A 11 -8.26 -1.92 -1.82
N SER A 12 -9.27 -2.34 -1.07
CA SER A 12 -9.12 -3.35 0.00
C SER A 12 -8.67 -4.69 -0.56
N SER A 13 -9.25 -5.10 -1.70
CA SER A 13 -8.89 -6.34 -2.39
C SER A 13 -7.44 -6.32 -2.90
N ILE A 14 -7.00 -5.24 -3.54
CA ILE A 14 -5.62 -5.11 -4.00
C ILE A 14 -4.65 -5.10 -2.81
N ASN A 15 -4.97 -4.39 -1.71
CA ASN A 15 -4.13 -4.38 -0.52
C ASN A 15 -3.95 -5.79 0.07
N ALA A 16 -5.03 -6.60 0.09
CA ALA A 16 -4.95 -7.99 0.53
C ALA A 16 -4.06 -8.84 -0.39
N SER A 17 -4.16 -8.67 -1.71
CA SER A 17 -3.28 -9.34 -2.68
C SER A 17 -1.81 -8.96 -2.47
N LEU A 18 -1.50 -7.67 -2.26
CA LEU A 18 -0.14 -7.20 -2.00
C LEU A 18 0.47 -7.84 -0.75
N ALA A 19 -0.29 -7.94 0.34
CA ALA A 19 0.13 -8.64 1.55
C ALA A 19 0.34 -10.14 1.29
N GLY A 20 -0.57 -10.78 0.56
CA GLY A 20 -0.46 -12.18 0.15
C GLY A 20 0.80 -12.49 -0.66
N TYR A 21 1.11 -11.66 -1.67
CA TYR A 21 2.34 -11.79 -2.44
C TYR A 21 3.59 -11.73 -1.57
N GLY A 22 3.64 -10.77 -0.62
CA GLY A 22 4.76 -10.64 0.32
C GLY A 22 5.01 -11.93 1.11
N GLY A 23 3.95 -12.54 1.63
CA GLY A 23 4.04 -13.80 2.37
C GLY A 23 4.54 -14.97 1.52
N ILE A 24 4.01 -15.13 0.31
CA ILE A 24 4.38 -16.24 -0.59
C ILE A 24 5.82 -16.08 -1.10
N ILE A 25 6.19 -14.87 -1.54
CA ILE A 25 7.54 -14.55 -2.06
C ILE A 25 8.62 -14.89 -1.02
N ALA A 26 8.35 -14.62 0.27
CA ALA A 26 9.27 -14.89 1.37
C ALA A 26 9.45 -16.39 1.66
N GLN A 27 8.47 -17.23 1.33
CA GLN A 27 8.44 -18.65 1.70
C GLN A 27 8.70 -19.59 0.52
N THR A 28 8.59 -19.13 -0.73
CA THR A 28 8.85 -19.97 -1.91
C THR A 28 10.34 -20.15 -2.17
N GLU A 29 10.77 -21.40 -2.39
CA GLU A 29 12.12 -21.74 -2.87
C GLU A 29 12.20 -21.77 -4.40
N ASN A 30 11.07 -21.91 -5.09
CA ASN A 30 11.03 -21.92 -6.55
C ASN A 30 11.29 -20.52 -7.11
N GLU A 31 12.44 -20.35 -7.77
CA GLU A 31 12.90 -19.05 -8.28
C GLU A 31 12.00 -18.48 -9.38
N GLN A 32 11.49 -19.33 -10.27
CA GLN A 32 10.61 -18.89 -11.35
C GLN A 32 9.28 -18.39 -10.79
N LEU A 33 8.69 -19.13 -9.84
CA LEU A 33 7.49 -18.71 -9.14
C LEU A 33 7.73 -17.40 -8.36
N ARG A 34 8.86 -17.30 -7.65
CA ARG A 34 9.23 -16.08 -6.93
C ARG A 34 9.23 -14.86 -7.86
N LYS A 35 9.90 -14.98 -9.01
CA LYS A 35 9.99 -13.88 -10.00
C LYS A 35 8.62 -13.50 -10.54
N THR A 36 7.80 -14.47 -10.91
CA THR A 36 6.44 -14.22 -11.39
C THR A 36 5.59 -13.49 -10.35
N LEU A 37 5.65 -13.90 -9.08
CA LEU A 37 4.91 -13.23 -7.99
C LEU A 37 5.43 -11.80 -7.73
N GLN A 38 6.74 -11.57 -7.85
CA GLN A 38 7.32 -10.23 -7.74
C GLN A 38 6.81 -9.32 -8.85
N ASP A 39 6.77 -9.79 -10.10
CA ASP A 39 6.26 -9.03 -11.23
C ASP A 39 4.77 -8.69 -11.06
N MET A 40 3.96 -9.67 -10.63
CA MET A 40 2.53 -9.46 -10.32
C MET A 40 2.35 -8.42 -9.22
N ARG A 41 3.07 -8.55 -8.10
CA ARG A 41 3.04 -7.59 -6.99
C ARG A 41 3.40 -6.18 -7.45
N ASN A 42 4.44 -6.04 -8.28
CA ASN A 42 4.86 -4.73 -8.78
C ASN A 42 3.79 -4.09 -9.69
N GLN A 43 3.12 -4.88 -10.53
CA GLN A 43 2.03 -4.38 -11.35
C GLN A 43 0.81 -3.97 -10.50
N ASP A 44 0.47 -4.77 -9.48
CA ASP A 44 -0.64 -4.45 -8.58
C ASP A 44 -0.36 -3.23 -7.71
N GLU A 45 0.88 -2.98 -7.31
CA GLU A 45 1.29 -1.75 -6.62
C GLU A 45 1.03 -0.52 -7.50
N ILE A 46 1.41 -0.57 -8.78
CA ILE A 46 1.14 0.51 -9.74
C ILE A 46 -0.38 0.73 -9.88
N ARG A 47 -1.18 -0.35 -9.97
CA ARG A 47 -2.65 -0.26 -10.05
C ARG A 47 -3.23 0.35 -8.77
N GLN A 48 -2.76 -0.10 -7.61
CA GLN A 48 -3.18 0.39 -6.29
C GLN A 48 -2.96 1.90 -6.20
N TYR A 49 -1.75 2.36 -6.53
CA TYR A 49 -1.38 3.77 -6.41
C TYR A 49 -2.18 4.67 -7.35
N ASN A 50 -2.41 4.22 -8.59
CA ASN A 50 -3.23 4.95 -9.56
C ASN A 50 -4.70 5.03 -9.11
N LEU A 51 -5.25 3.94 -8.57
CA LEU A 51 -6.61 3.91 -8.03
C LEU A 51 -6.74 4.81 -6.80
N PHE A 52 -5.76 4.78 -5.90
CA PHE A 52 -5.69 5.66 -4.73
C PHE A 52 -5.70 7.13 -5.14
N LYS A 53 -4.89 7.53 -6.13
CA LYS A 53 -4.88 8.92 -6.64
C LYS A 53 -6.26 9.34 -7.16
N LYS A 54 -6.89 8.50 -7.97
CA LYS A 54 -8.22 8.75 -8.51
C LYS A 54 -9.28 8.83 -7.41
N ALA A 55 -9.20 7.96 -6.40
CA ALA A 55 -10.09 7.98 -5.24
C ALA A 55 -9.92 9.27 -4.42
N LYS A 56 -8.69 9.75 -4.26
CA LYS A 56 -8.36 11.01 -3.59
C LYS A 56 -8.90 12.22 -4.36
N GLU A 57 -8.69 12.29 -5.68
CA GLU A 57 -9.20 13.36 -6.54
C GLU A 57 -10.73 13.48 -6.49
N LYS A 58 -11.42 12.33 -6.38
CA LYS A 58 -12.89 12.29 -6.26
C LYS A 58 -13.40 12.54 -4.84
N GLY A 59 -12.53 12.72 -3.85
CA GLY A 59 -12.92 12.85 -2.43
C GLY A 59 -13.47 11.56 -1.81
N TYR A 60 -13.26 10.42 -2.46
CA TYR A 60 -13.72 9.11 -2.00
C TYR A 60 -12.78 8.48 -0.98
N TYR A 61 -11.51 8.91 -0.98
CA TYR A 61 -10.49 8.50 -0.03
C TYR A 61 -9.85 9.73 0.63
N ILE A 62 -9.89 9.77 1.96
CA ILE A 62 -9.22 10.79 2.77
C ILE A 62 -7.97 10.11 3.36
N PRO A 63 -6.76 10.44 2.87
CA PRO A 63 -5.54 9.90 3.48
C PRO A 63 -5.42 10.38 4.92
N ALA A 64 -4.72 9.59 5.75
CA ALA A 64 -4.35 10.04 7.08
C ALA A 64 -3.64 11.40 6.98
N GLN A 65 -3.97 12.32 7.88
CA GLN A 65 -3.28 13.61 7.93
C GLN A 65 -1.80 13.35 8.23
N PRO A 66 -0.89 14.10 7.61
CA PRO A 66 0.52 14.03 7.99
C PRO A 66 0.64 14.35 9.48
N ALA A 67 1.54 13.62 10.17
CA ALA A 67 1.85 13.92 11.57
C ALA A 67 2.37 15.35 11.71
N ALA A 68 2.15 15.96 12.88
CA ALA A 68 2.64 17.31 13.13
C ALA A 68 4.19 17.34 13.07
N GLU A 69 4.78 18.40 12.51
CA GLU A 69 6.24 18.50 12.39
C GLU A 69 6.95 18.43 13.74
N SER A 70 6.28 18.88 14.81
CA SER A 70 6.75 18.76 16.19
C SER A 70 6.89 17.30 16.63
N GLU A 71 5.88 16.46 16.36
CA GLU A 71 5.92 15.02 16.67
C GLU A 71 7.01 14.31 15.88
N VAL A 72 7.16 14.65 14.60
CA VAL A 72 8.24 14.13 13.75
C VAL A 72 9.62 14.50 14.32
N SER A 73 9.78 15.75 14.78
CA SER A 73 11.04 16.23 15.36
C SER A 73 11.39 15.53 16.67
N ILE A 74 10.40 15.30 17.55
CA ILE A 74 10.57 14.58 18.81
C ILE A 74 11.05 13.14 18.54
N VAL A 75 10.39 12.41 17.65
CA VAL A 75 10.74 11.02 17.32
C VAL A 75 12.14 10.94 16.69
N LYS A 76 12.50 11.89 15.82
CA LYS A 76 13.85 11.97 15.24
C LYS A 76 14.92 12.15 16.32
N GLN A 77 14.71 13.07 17.26
CA GLN A 77 15.65 13.30 18.35
C GLN A 77 15.82 12.07 19.26
N GLN A 78 14.74 11.34 19.53
CA GLN A 78 14.79 10.09 20.31
C GLN A 78 15.61 9.01 19.58
N LEU A 79 15.44 8.87 18.26
CA LEU A 79 16.15 7.86 17.48
C LEU A 79 17.65 8.18 17.30
N SER A 80 18.03 9.45 17.22
CA SER A 80 19.45 9.86 17.09
C SER A 80 20.25 9.74 18.39
N GLN A 81 19.60 9.47 19.52
CA GLN A 81 20.24 9.32 20.83
C GLN A 81 20.41 7.86 21.27
N GLY A 82 20.00 6.88 20.45
CA GLY A 82 20.22 5.45 20.67
C GLY A 82 21.33 4.90 19.78
#